data_AF-A0A832XJU7-F1
#
_entry.id   AF-A0A832XJU7-F1
#
_cell.length_a   1.000
_cell.length_b   1.000
_cell.length_c   1.000
_cell.angle_alpha   90.00
_cell.angle_beta   90.00
_cell.angle_gamma   90.00
#
_symmetry.space_group_name_H-M   'P 1'
#
loop_
_entity.id
_entity.type
_entity.pdbx_description
1 polymer ?
#
loop_
_entity_poly.entity_id
_entity_poly.type
_entity_poly.pdbx_seq_one_letter_code
_entity_poly.pdbx_strand_id
1 'polypeptide(L)'
;MSGFKSSKSSEIQNEGFLSMSENNQNILTDIERGDESCVLRFADNKSFELGYIKVRLACPCAKCRPRQENKQLILDFKESLMRMQMTKPVVGVIGRYAIRFEWPSGCSSGLYSFKLLRQICDAGGQAVPAKQ
;
A
#
# COMPACT_ATOMS: atom_id res chain seq x y z
N MET A 1 -1.04 54.68 48.50
CA MET A 1 -1.99 54.75 47.37
C MET A 1 -1.62 53.67 46.37
N SER A 2 -2.64 53.00 45.89
CA SER A 2 -2.64 51.73 45.17
C SER A 2 -1.98 51.80 43.80
N GLY A 3 -1.29 50.73 43.39
CA GLY A 3 -0.73 50.59 42.05
C GLY A 3 -0.48 49.13 41.70
N PHE A 4 -1.56 48.40 41.39
CA PHE A 4 -1.54 47.09 40.73
C PHE A 4 -1.07 47.24 39.26
N LYS A 5 -0.32 46.25 38.74
CA LYS A 5 -0.61 45.41 37.55
C LYS A 5 0.68 44.73 37.06
N SER A 6 0.73 43.40 37.14
CA SER A 6 0.43 42.46 36.04
C SER A 6 1.70 42.12 35.24
N SER A 7 2.42 41.06 35.64
CA SER A 7 2.35 39.73 35.02
C SER A 7 2.52 39.79 33.49
N LYS A 8 3.77 39.75 33.02
CA LYS A 8 4.05 39.36 31.63
C LYS A 8 4.02 37.84 31.56
N SER A 9 2.88 37.32 31.11
CA SER A 9 2.72 35.94 30.69
C SER A 9 3.73 35.63 29.59
N SER A 10 4.42 34.52 29.80
CA SER A 10 5.24 33.80 28.83
C SER A 10 4.59 33.75 27.45
N GLU A 11 5.33 34.21 26.44
CA GLU A 11 5.11 33.92 25.03
C GLU A 11 5.06 32.40 24.84
N ILE A 12 3.86 31.86 24.70
CA ILE A 12 3.64 30.53 24.15
C ILE A 12 3.76 30.69 22.64
N GLN A 13 4.89 30.29 22.10
CA GLN A 13 5.04 30.03 20.67
C GLN A 13 4.04 28.94 20.30
N ASN A 14 2.95 29.36 19.67
CA ASN A 14 1.93 28.48 19.12
C ASN A 14 2.53 27.86 17.85
N GLU A 15 3.39 26.87 18.07
CA GLU A 15 3.97 26.04 17.03
C GLU A 15 2.83 25.31 16.32
N GLY A 16 2.50 25.82 15.14
CA GLY A 16 2.14 25.03 13.98
C GLY A 16 1.01 24.03 14.19
N PHE A 17 -0.20 24.50 13.90
CA PHE A 17 -1.24 23.71 13.27
C PHE A 17 -0.65 22.98 12.04
N LEU A 18 0.00 21.83 12.24
CA LEU A 18 0.38 20.94 11.16
C LEU A 18 -0.91 20.33 10.59
N SER A 19 -1.07 20.53 9.30
CA SER A 19 -2.24 20.21 8.50
C SER A 19 -2.75 18.77 8.69
N MET A 20 -4.05 18.62 8.93
CA MET A 20 -4.78 17.34 8.84
C MET A 20 -5.08 16.91 7.40
N SER A 21 -4.21 17.26 6.45
CA SER A 21 -4.17 16.79 5.06
C SER A 21 -2.69 16.93 4.63
N GLU A 22 -1.97 16.00 4.01
CA GLU A 22 -2.27 15.17 2.85
C GLU A 22 -1.31 13.97 2.84
N ASN A 23 -1.82 12.74 2.94
CA ASN A 23 -1.12 11.56 2.41
C ASN A 23 -2.10 10.71 1.60
N ASN A 24 -2.91 11.39 0.78
CA ASN A 24 -3.96 10.79 -0.05
C ASN A 24 -3.40 9.73 -1.01
N GLN A 25 -2.10 9.79 -1.31
CA GLN A 25 -1.37 8.81 -2.09
C GLN A 25 -1.45 7.36 -1.58
N ASN A 26 -1.69 7.17 -0.27
CA ASN A 26 -1.82 5.85 0.35
C ASN A 26 -3.27 5.44 0.56
N ILE A 27 -4.23 6.12 -0.06
CA ILE A 27 -5.64 5.74 0.00
C ILE A 27 -5.98 5.07 -1.32
N LEU A 28 -6.22 3.77 -1.28
CA LEU A 28 -6.71 3.02 -2.43
C LEU A 28 -8.20 3.31 -2.59
N THR A 29 -8.60 3.83 -3.75
CA THR A 29 -9.99 4.18 -4.05
C THR A 29 -10.69 3.10 -4.86
N ASP A 30 -9.95 2.38 -5.71
CA ASP A 30 -10.50 1.34 -6.56
C ASP A 30 -9.45 0.27 -6.93
N ILE A 31 -9.94 -0.94 -7.20
CA ILE A 31 -9.16 -2.05 -7.74
C ILE A 31 -9.94 -2.77 -8.83
N GLU A 32 -9.37 -2.79 -10.02
CA GLU A 32 -9.91 -3.51 -11.17
C GLU A 32 -9.03 -4.73 -11.45
N ARG A 33 -9.64 -5.91 -11.45
CA ARG A 33 -8.94 -7.19 -11.57
C ARG A 33 -9.04 -7.72 -12.99
N GLY A 34 -7.90 -7.90 -13.65
CA GLY A 34 -7.77 -8.72 -14.86
C GLY A 34 -7.38 -10.16 -14.53
N ASP A 35 -6.99 -10.92 -15.55
CA ASP A 35 -6.63 -12.34 -15.42
C ASP A 35 -5.22 -12.55 -14.85
N GLU A 36 -4.27 -11.68 -15.22
CA GLU A 36 -2.86 -11.78 -14.81
C GLU A 36 -2.35 -10.55 -14.03
N SER A 37 -3.13 -9.47 -14.02
CA SER A 37 -2.80 -8.19 -13.38
C SER A 37 -4.03 -7.55 -12.76
N CYS A 38 -3.81 -6.52 -11.94
CA CYS A 38 -4.85 -5.60 -11.52
C CYS A 38 -4.43 -4.15 -11.73
N VAL A 39 -5.41 -3.29 -11.96
CA VAL A 39 -5.23 -1.84 -11.92
C VAL A 39 -5.63 -1.34 -10.55
N LEU A 40 -4.71 -0.65 -9.88
CA LEU A 40 -4.90 -0.02 -8.58
C LEU A 40 -5.01 1.50 -8.78
N ARG A 41 -6.03 2.11 -8.19
CA ARG A 41 -6.28 3.55 -8.28
C ARG A 41 -6.22 4.18 -6.90
N PHE A 42 -5.51 5.29 -6.79
CA PHE A 42 -5.27 5.99 -5.54
C PHE A 42 -5.94 7.36 -5.54
N ALA A 43 -6.19 7.88 -4.34
CA ALA A 43 -6.89 9.15 -4.17
C ALA A 43 -6.08 10.39 -4.59
N ASP A 44 -4.79 10.23 -4.88
CA ASP A 44 -3.96 11.25 -5.55
C ASP A 44 -4.06 11.20 -7.09
N ASN A 45 -5.12 10.58 -7.62
CA ASN A 45 -5.41 10.42 -9.05
C ASN A 45 -4.36 9.61 -9.84
N LYS A 46 -3.42 8.94 -9.16
CA LYS A 46 -2.50 8.01 -9.81
C LYS A 46 -3.11 6.62 -9.93
N SER A 47 -2.88 6.00 -11.07
CA SER A 47 -3.33 4.64 -11.37
C SER A 47 -2.17 3.82 -11.90
N PHE A 48 -2.11 2.55 -11.48
CA PHE A 48 -1.03 1.66 -11.87
C PHE A 48 -1.56 0.26 -12.18
N GLU A 49 -1.09 -0.33 -13.27
CA GLU A 49 -1.22 -1.75 -13.51
C GLU A 49 -0.10 -2.52 -12.79
N LEU A 50 -0.49 -3.57 -12.07
CA LEU A 50 0.40 -4.40 -11.29
C LEU A 50 0.12 -5.88 -11.55
N GLY A 51 1.10 -6.59 -12.13
CA GLY A 51 1.02 -8.03 -12.37
C GLY A 51 0.98 -8.84 -11.08
N TYR A 52 0.20 -9.92 -11.05
CA TYR A 52 -0.01 -10.73 -9.86
C TYR A 52 1.24 -11.42 -9.33
N ILE A 53 2.24 -11.71 -10.17
CA ILE A 53 3.56 -12.17 -9.69
C ILE A 53 4.20 -11.13 -8.77
N LYS A 54 4.14 -9.84 -9.10
CA LYS A 54 4.72 -8.77 -8.27
C LYS A 54 3.96 -8.65 -6.95
N VAL A 55 2.63 -8.72 -6.99
CA VAL A 55 1.79 -8.74 -5.77
C VAL A 55 2.20 -9.90 -4.86
N ARG A 56 2.26 -11.13 -5.39
CA ARG A 56 2.58 -12.33 -4.62
C ARG A 56 4.02 -12.32 -4.08
N LEU A 57 4.98 -11.79 -4.85
CA LEU A 57 6.35 -11.63 -4.40
C LEU A 57 6.49 -10.68 -3.22
N ALA A 58 5.65 -9.65 -3.16
CA ALA A 58 5.63 -8.66 -2.07
C ALA A 58 4.70 -9.05 -0.92
N CYS A 59 4.31 -10.32 -0.81
CA CYS A 59 3.40 -10.78 0.24
C CYS A 59 3.97 -10.49 1.64
N PRO A 60 3.27 -9.70 2.48
CA PRO A 60 3.83 -9.22 3.76
C PRO A 60 3.69 -10.22 4.92
N CYS A 61 3.16 -11.42 4.67
CA CYS A 61 2.92 -12.39 5.73
C CYS A 61 4.23 -12.98 6.27
N ALA A 62 4.19 -13.49 7.50
CA ALA A 62 5.36 -14.05 8.19
C ALA A 62 6.01 -15.23 7.44
N LYS A 63 5.25 -15.97 6.63
CA LYS A 63 5.79 -17.10 5.83
C LYS A 63 6.50 -16.64 4.55
N CYS A 64 6.03 -15.57 3.92
CA CYS A 64 6.58 -15.08 2.65
C CYS A 64 7.71 -14.08 2.86
N ARG A 65 7.69 -13.30 3.94
CA ARG A 65 8.66 -12.23 4.20
C ARG A 65 10.12 -12.72 4.25
N PRO A 66 10.49 -13.84 4.89
CA PRO A 66 11.88 -14.34 4.89
C PRO A 66 12.41 -14.67 3.49
N ARG A 67 11.51 -15.00 2.55
CA ARG A 67 11.88 -15.31 1.16
C ARG A 67 12.20 -14.07 0.33
N GLN A 68 12.11 -12.87 0.92
CA GLN A 68 12.32 -11.58 0.27
C GLN A 68 13.60 -10.87 0.76
N GLU A 69 14.38 -11.50 1.63
CA GLU A 69 15.51 -10.86 2.32
C GLU A 69 16.74 -10.64 1.45
N ASN A 70 16.96 -11.49 0.45
CA ASN A 70 18.07 -11.37 -0.48
C ASN A 70 17.70 -11.81 -1.89
N LYS A 71 18.58 -11.46 -2.84
CA LYS A 71 18.34 -11.67 -4.27
C LYS A 71 18.10 -13.14 -4.64
N GLN A 72 18.85 -14.09 -4.07
CA GLN A 72 18.69 -15.51 -4.40
C GLN A 72 17.33 -16.02 -3.93
N LEU A 73 16.95 -15.73 -2.69
CA LEU A 73 15.66 -16.15 -2.15
C LEU A 73 14.48 -15.54 -2.93
N ILE A 74 14.61 -14.29 -3.38
CA ILE A 74 13.60 -13.65 -4.23
C ILE A 74 13.47 -14.37 -5.57
N LEU A 75 14.59 -14.77 -6.20
CA LEU A 75 14.57 -15.52 -7.46
C LEU A 75 13.91 -16.89 -7.28
N ASP A 76 14.29 -17.64 -6.24
CA ASP A 76 13.72 -18.96 -5.94
C ASP A 76 12.21 -18.84 -5.61
N PHE A 77 11.82 -17.77 -4.93
CA PHE A 77 10.42 -17.48 -4.66
C PHE A 77 9.66 -17.16 -5.93
N LYS A 78 10.21 -16.32 -6.80
CA LYS A 78 9.62 -16.00 -8.11
C LYS A 78 9.44 -17.24 -8.96
N GLU A 79 10.44 -18.10 -9.04
CA GLU A 79 10.38 -19.36 -9.81
C GLU A 79 9.31 -20.30 -9.26
N SER A 80 9.21 -20.41 -7.93
CA SER A 80 8.14 -21.16 -7.27
C SER A 80 6.75 -20.64 -7.61
N LEU A 81 6.58 -19.32 -7.72
CA LEU A 81 5.31 -18.68 -8.08
C LEU A 81 4.98 -18.87 -9.57
N MET A 82 5.97 -18.81 -10.46
CA MET A 82 5.78 -19.02 -11.90
C MET A 82 5.32 -20.43 -12.26
N ARG A 83 5.65 -21.44 -11.42
CA ARG A 83 5.14 -22.81 -11.58
C ARG A 83 3.69 -22.98 -11.14
N MET A 84 3.11 -22.00 -10.45
CA MET A 84 1.72 -22.04 -10.03
C MET A 84 0.82 -21.50 -11.14
N GLN A 85 -0.40 -22.02 -11.22
CA GLN A 85 -1.40 -21.48 -12.13
C GLN A 85 -1.70 -20.01 -11.79
N MET A 86 -1.56 -19.14 -12.79
CA MET A 86 -1.97 -17.75 -12.66
C MET A 86 -3.49 -17.69 -12.79
N THR A 87 -4.13 -17.15 -11.76
CA THR A 87 -5.59 -17.06 -11.70
C THR A 87 -5.97 -15.76 -11.03
N LYS A 88 -7.01 -15.13 -11.58
CA LYS A 88 -7.66 -13.96 -10.98
C LYS A 88 -8.09 -14.26 -9.53
N PRO A 89 -7.58 -13.51 -8.54
CA PRO A 89 -7.93 -13.71 -7.15
C PRO A 89 -9.29 -13.11 -6.79
N VAL A 90 -9.89 -13.63 -5.73
CA VAL A 90 -10.92 -12.89 -4.99
C VAL A 90 -10.21 -11.82 -4.15
N VAL A 91 -10.80 -10.63 -4.03
CA VAL A 91 -10.22 -9.54 -3.24
C VAL A 91 -11.22 -9.12 -2.17
N GLY A 92 -10.78 -9.19 -0.92
CA GLY A 92 -11.53 -8.71 0.24
C GLY A 92 -10.92 -7.41 0.77
N VAL A 93 -11.74 -6.40 0.99
CA VAL A 93 -11.33 -5.15 1.64
C VAL A 93 -11.36 -5.35 3.16
N ILE A 94 -10.28 -4.95 3.84
CA ILE A 94 -10.15 -5.06 5.30
C ILE A 94 -10.12 -3.65 5.88
N GLY A 95 -11.24 -3.25 6.48
CA GLY A 95 -11.42 -1.91 7.02
C GLY A 95 -11.20 -0.84 5.96
N ARG A 96 -10.45 0.21 6.31
CA ARG A 96 -10.10 1.33 5.41
C ARG A 96 -8.61 1.44 5.11
N TYR A 97 -7.85 0.35 5.27
CA TYR A 97 -6.38 0.44 5.25
C TYR A 97 -5.68 -0.68 4.47
N ALA A 98 -6.37 -1.76 4.12
CA ALA A 98 -5.75 -2.90 3.46
C ALA A 98 -6.74 -3.71 2.60
N ILE A 99 -6.17 -4.53 1.72
CA ILE A 99 -6.89 -5.60 1.03
C ILE A 99 -6.20 -6.94 1.31
N ARG A 100 -6.99 -8.01 1.24
CA ARG A 100 -6.51 -9.39 1.18
C ARG A 100 -6.78 -9.93 -0.21
N PHE A 101 -5.76 -10.54 -0.81
CA PHE A 101 -5.93 -11.34 -2.02
C PHE A 101 -6.12 -12.80 -1.62
N GLU A 102 -7.21 -13.39 -2.10
CA GLU A 102 -7.50 -14.80 -1.96
C GLU A 102 -7.16 -15.51 -3.27
N TRP A 103 -6.01 -16.17 -3.25
CA TRP A 103 -5.50 -16.93 -4.37
C TRP A 103 -6.00 -18.37 -4.31
N PRO A 104 -6.43 -18.94 -5.44
CA PRO A 104 -6.71 -20.37 -5.57
C PRO A 104 -5.50 -21.27 -5.27
N SER A 105 -4.29 -20.77 -5.54
CA SER A 105 -3.03 -21.47 -5.28
C SER A 105 -2.01 -20.51 -4.67
N GLY A 106 -1.17 -21.01 -3.75
CA GLY A 106 -0.15 -20.21 -3.07
C GLY A 106 -0.62 -19.61 -1.74
N CYS A 107 -0.17 -18.40 -1.41
CA CYS A 107 -0.38 -17.79 -0.09
C CYS A 107 -1.45 -16.70 -0.10
N SER A 108 -2.56 -16.94 0.61
CA SER A 108 -3.68 -15.99 0.80
C SER A 108 -3.70 -15.32 2.18
N SER A 109 -2.65 -15.51 2.98
CA SER A 109 -2.54 -14.96 4.34
C SER A 109 -2.01 -13.52 4.38
N GLY A 110 -1.59 -12.97 3.23
CA GLY A 110 -1.05 -11.62 3.13
C GLY A 110 -2.12 -10.55 3.27
N LEU A 111 -1.87 -9.57 4.14
CA LEU A 111 -2.69 -8.37 4.28
C LEU A 111 -1.93 -7.17 3.70
N TYR A 112 -2.35 -6.72 2.53
CA TYR A 112 -1.65 -5.70 1.77
C TYR A 112 -2.21 -4.33 2.16
N SER A 113 -1.46 -3.59 2.98
CA SER A 113 -1.83 -2.22 3.31
C SER A 113 -1.81 -1.36 2.04
N PHE A 114 -2.67 -0.34 1.98
CA PHE A 114 -2.69 0.56 0.83
C PHE A 114 -1.34 1.26 0.63
N LYS A 115 -0.63 1.56 1.72
CA LYS A 115 0.75 2.05 1.69
C LYS A 115 1.72 1.05 1.03
N LEU A 116 1.63 -0.24 1.38
CA LEU A 116 2.47 -1.27 0.75
C LEU A 116 2.17 -1.39 -0.75
N LEU A 117 0.88 -1.42 -1.11
CA LEU A 117 0.49 -1.45 -2.53
C LEU A 117 1.04 -0.26 -3.29
N ARG A 118 0.94 0.94 -2.71
CA ARG A 118 1.52 2.16 -3.28
C ARG A 118 3.03 2.02 -3.47
N GLN A 119 3.76 1.53 -2.48
CA GLN A 119 5.21 1.30 -2.60
C GLN A 119 5.57 0.31 -3.71
N ILE A 120 4.80 -0.77 -3.88
CA ILE A 120 5.03 -1.75 -4.96
C ILE A 120 4.74 -1.11 -6.33
N CYS A 121 3.68 -0.31 -6.43
CA CYS A 121 3.36 0.46 -7.63
C CYS A 121 4.47 1.45 -8.00
N ASP A 122 4.97 2.23 -7.03
CA ASP A 122 6.03 3.20 -7.26
C ASP A 122 7.37 2.51 -7.64
N ALA A 123 7.65 1.33 -7.08
CA ALA A 123 8.88 0.59 -7.36
C ALA A 123 8.88 -0.14 -8.71
N GLY A 124 7.70 -0.42 -9.30
CA GLY A 124 7.66 -1.15 -10.56
C GLY A 124 6.27 -1.48 -11.12
N GLY A 125 5.21 -0.80 -10.71
CA GLY A 125 3.93 -0.79 -11.42
C GLY A 125 4.04 0.01 -12.71
N GLN A 126 3.21 -0.31 -13.71
CA GLN A 126 3.11 0.47 -14.94
C GLN A 126 2.05 1.55 -14.73
N ALA A 127 2.41 2.82 -14.89
CA ALA A 127 1.42 3.90 -14.82
C ALA A 127 0.38 3.74 -15.94
N VAL A 128 -0.90 3.88 -15.60
CA VAL A 128 -2.02 3.81 -16.54
C VAL A 128 -2.89 5.06 -16.42
N PRO A 129 -3.56 5.50 -17.50
CA PRO A 129 -4.44 6.67 -17.44
C PRO A 129 -5.56 6.46 -16.41
N ALA A 130 -5.96 7.55 -15.75
CA ALA A 130 -7.11 7.54 -14.86
C ALA A 130 -8.37 7.12 -15.64
N LYS A 131 -9.23 6.35 -14.99
CA LYS A 131 -10.52 5.96 -15.57
C LYS A 131 -11.39 7.21 -15.67
N GLN A 132 -11.85 7.52 -16.89
CA GLN A 132 -12.76 8.62 -17.20
C GLN A 132 -14.11 8.45 -16.51
#